data_AF-A0A522ALT9-F1
#
_entry.id   AF-A0A522ALT9-F1
#
_cell.length_a   1.000
_cell.length_b   1.000
_cell.length_c   1.000
_cell.angle_alpha   90.00
_cell.angle_beta   90.00
_cell.angle_gamma   90.00
#
_symmetry.space_group_name_H-M   'P 1'
#
loop_
_entity.id
_entity.type
_entity.pdbx_description
1 polymer ?
#
loop_
_entity_poly.entity_id
_entity_poly.type
_entity_poly.pdbx_seq_one_letter_code
_entity_poly.pdbx_strand_id
1 'polypeptide(L)'
;MTLRIRHETLSLRLREPFRIARSEHGAGQFVTTVVVELEDDRFPGIVGIGEGYPDRFYGDTAETMAAVYPLLLAAIGEPDPSPDGLVAA
;
A
#
# COMPACT_ATOMS: atom_id res chain seq x y z
N MET A 1 -18.11 1.74 9.42
CA MET A 1 -16.81 1.27 8.88
C MET A 1 -15.95 0.83 10.04
N THR A 2 -15.65 -0.46 10.10
CA THR A 2 -14.79 -1.09 11.13
C THR A 2 -13.37 -1.33 10.65
N LEU A 3 -13.06 -1.00 9.39
CA LEU A 3 -11.73 -1.10 8.82
C LEU A 3 -10.84 0.03 9.29
N ARG A 4 -9.68 -0.33 9.85
CA ARG A 4 -8.63 0.60 10.27
C ARG A 4 -7.39 0.32 9.45
N ILE A 5 -6.86 1.36 8.82
CA ILE A 5 -5.64 1.29 8.03
C ILE A 5 -4.47 1.92 8.80
N ARG A 6 -3.33 1.25 8.78
CA ARG A 6 -2.03 1.79 9.18
C ARG A 6 -1.06 1.59 8.04
N HIS A 7 -0.04 2.44 7.96
CA HIS A 7 1.00 2.28 6.97
C HIS A 7 2.36 2.68 7.52
N GLU A 8 3.40 2.06 6.98
CA GLU A 8 4.80 2.34 7.27
C GLU A 8 5.54 2.52 5.95
N THR A 9 6.36 3.58 5.85
CA THR A 9 7.24 3.78 4.70
C THR A 9 8.62 3.24 5.02
N LEU A 10 9.09 2.31 4.20
CA LEU A 10 10.40 1.68 4.31
C LEU A 10 11.32 2.18 3.20
N SER A 11 12.56 2.52 3.56
CA SER A 11 13.64 2.73 2.59
C SER A 11 14.58 1.53 2.66
N LEU A 12 14.56 0.70 1.62
CA LEU A 12 15.27 -0.57 1.57
C LEU A 12 16.45 -0.47 0.61
N ARG A 13 17.61 -0.94 1.07
CA ARG A 13 18.80 -1.02 0.21
C ARG A 13 18.66 -2.19 -0.76
N LEU A 14 18.90 -1.93 -2.04
CA LEU A 14 18.99 -2.98 -3.05
C LEU A 14 20.27 -3.80 -2.87
N ARG A 15 20.17 -5.11 -3.08
CA ARG A 15 21.35 -6.00 -3.06
C ARG A 15 22.37 -5.58 -4.11
N GLU A 16 21.89 -5.30 -5.32
CA GLU A 16 22.67 -4.83 -6.46
C GLU A 16 22.10 -3.52 -6.98
N PRO A 17 22.92 -2.62 -7.55
CA PRO A 17 22.39 -1.42 -8.16
C PRO A 17 21.44 -1.72 -9.32
N PHE A 18 20.28 -1.08 -9.34
CA PHE A 18 19.31 -1.13 -10.43
C PHE A 18 19.40 0.15 -11.27
N ARG A 19 19.37 0.04 -12.60
CA ARG A 19 19.46 1.20 -13.50
C ARG A 19 18.64 1.01 -14.75
N ILE A 20 17.80 1.99 -15.04
CA ILE A 20 17.05 2.13 -16.29
C ILE A 20 17.34 3.49 -16.95
N ALA A 21 16.74 3.74 -18.12
CA ALA A 21 16.94 4.98 -18.89
C ALA A 21 16.35 6.25 -18.22
N ARG A 22 15.58 6.10 -17.13
CA ARG A 22 14.91 7.20 -16.41
C ARG A 22 15.72 7.60 -15.19
N SER A 23 15.55 8.83 -14.72
CA SER A 23 16.03 9.23 -13.39
C SER A 23 15.25 8.46 -12.33
N GLU A 24 15.93 7.61 -11.55
CA GLU A 24 15.32 6.78 -10.53
C GLU A 24 15.44 7.37 -9.12
N HIS A 25 14.47 7.05 -8.28
CA HIS A 25 14.52 7.28 -6.84
C HIS A 25 15.61 6.43 -6.21
N GLY A 26 16.30 7.00 -5.21
CA GLY A 26 17.39 6.29 -4.55
C GLY A 26 18.62 6.04 -5.42
N ALA A 27 18.72 6.69 -6.59
CA ALA A 27 19.85 6.58 -7.53
C ALA A 27 20.21 5.13 -7.91
N GLY A 28 19.21 4.26 -7.94
CA GLY A 28 19.41 2.83 -8.22
C GLY A 28 19.99 2.03 -7.06
N GLN A 29 20.10 2.59 -5.86
CA GLN A 29 20.66 1.91 -4.68
C GLN A 29 19.62 1.59 -3.60
N PHE A 30 18.52 2.34 -3.57
CA PHE A 30 17.46 2.19 -2.58
C PHE A 30 16.10 2.21 -3.26
N VAL A 31 15.15 1.49 -2.67
CA VAL A 31 13.73 1.55 -3.02
C VAL A 31 12.95 2.09 -1.83
N THR A 32 11.93 2.89 -2.11
CA THR A 32 10.95 3.29 -1.10
C THR A 32 9.69 2.49 -1.34
N THR A 33 9.23 1.75 -0.33
CA THR A 33 7.96 1.02 -0.38
C THR A 33 7.09 1.40 0.82
N VAL A 34 5.78 1.30 0.67
CA VAL A 34 4.81 1.52 1.74
C VAL A 34 4.17 0.18 2.07
N VAL A 35 4.39 -0.28 3.30
CA VAL A 35 3.68 -1.44 3.86
C VAL A 35 2.41 -0.95 4.51
N VAL A 36 1.29 -1.61 4.23
CA VAL A 36 -0.04 -1.27 4.73
C VAL A 36 -0.56 -2.41 5.56
N GLU A 37 -1.08 -2.09 6.73
CA GLU A 37 -1.83 -3.01 7.59
C GLU A 37 -3.30 -2.61 7.58
N LEU A 38 -4.17 -3.59 7.41
CA LEU A 38 -5.61 -3.43 7.48
C LEU A 38 -6.17 -4.32 8.58
N GLU A 39 -6.81 -3.70 9.55
CA GLU A 39 -7.49 -4.38 10.65
C GLU A 39 -9.01 -4.19 10.50
N ASP A 40 -9.77 -5.22 10.89
CA ASP A 40 -11.23 -5.13 11.01
C ASP A 40 -11.64 -5.56 12.42
N ASP A 41 -12.32 -4.67 13.14
CA ASP A 41 -12.74 -4.94 14.51
C ASP A 41 -13.71 -6.15 14.62
N ARG A 42 -14.37 -6.54 13.51
CA ARG A 42 -15.23 -7.74 13.42
C ARG A 42 -14.43 -9.05 13.49
N PHE A 43 -13.13 -9.00 13.15
CA PHE A 43 -12.24 -10.17 13.10
C PHE A 43 -10.97 -9.93 13.94
N PRO A 44 -11.08 -9.90 15.28
CA PRO A 44 -9.95 -9.61 16.15
C PRO A 44 -8.78 -10.57 15.92
N GLY A 45 -7.57 -10.02 15.79
CA GLY A 45 -6.34 -10.79 15.57
C GLY A 45 -6.05 -11.14 14.12
N ILE A 46 -6.94 -10.82 13.17
CA ILE A 46 -6.65 -10.91 11.74
C ILE A 46 -6.13 -9.57 11.25
N VAL A 47 -4.96 -9.59 10.60
CA VAL A 47 -4.34 -8.41 9.98
C VAL A 47 -4.12 -8.71 8.50
N GLY A 48 -4.72 -7.91 7.64
CA GLY A 48 -4.42 -7.90 6.20
C GLY A 48 -3.16 -7.08 5.94
N ILE A 49 -2.26 -7.60 5.11
CA ILE A 49 -1.03 -6.91 4.73
C ILE A 49 -1.06 -6.62 3.23
N GLY A 50 -0.75 -5.37 2.88
CA GLY A 50 -0.54 -4.92 1.52
C GLY A 50 0.79 -4.18 1.38
N GLU A 51 1.29 -4.10 0.15
CA GLU A 51 2.47 -3.31 -0.19
C GLU A 51 2.15 -2.44 -1.41
N GLY A 52 2.67 -1.21 -1.42
CA GLY A 52 2.69 -0.38 -2.61
C GLY A 52 4.01 0.36 -2.78
N TYR A 53 4.52 0.38 -4.01
CA TYR A 53 5.73 1.10 -4.39
C TYR A 53 5.37 2.45 -5.02
N PRO A 54 5.51 3.59 -4.31
CA PRO A 54 5.25 4.90 -4.89
C PRO A 54 6.31 5.27 -5.93
N ASP A 55 5.87 5.53 -7.16
CA ASP A 55 6.75 5.93 -8.27
C ASP A 55 6.42 7.35 -8.74
N ARG A 56 7.34 8.30 -8.50
CA ARG A 56 7.15 9.70 -8.92
C ARG A 56 7.09 9.87 -10.43
N PHE A 57 7.60 8.92 -11.22
CA PHE A 57 7.42 8.97 -12.66
C PHE A 57 5.93 8.92 -13.05
N TYR A 58 5.13 8.19 -12.28
CA TYR A 58 3.67 8.12 -12.45
C TYR A 58 2.92 9.17 -11.60
N GLY A 59 3.65 10.03 -10.89
CA GLY A 59 3.08 11.07 -10.02
C GLY A 59 2.84 10.64 -8.57
N ASP A 60 3.25 9.43 -8.20
CA ASP A 60 3.00 8.90 -6.85
C ASP A 60 4.12 9.23 -5.87
N THR A 61 3.75 9.47 -4.61
CA THR A 61 4.64 9.55 -3.44
C THR A 61 4.02 8.78 -2.28
N ALA A 62 4.80 8.51 -1.23
CA ALA A 62 4.25 7.89 -0.02
C ALA A 62 3.13 8.76 0.59
N GLU A 63 3.29 10.09 0.54
CA GLU A 63 2.30 11.05 1.03
C GLU A 63 1.03 11.07 0.17
N THR A 64 1.14 10.99 -1.17
CA THR A 64 -0.06 10.95 -2.02
C THR A 64 -0.82 9.64 -1.84
N MET A 65 -0.12 8.51 -1.68
CA MET A 65 -0.74 7.23 -1.32
C MET A 65 -1.49 7.34 0.02
N ALA A 66 -0.83 7.84 1.06
CA ALA A 66 -1.43 8.02 2.38
C ALA A 66 -2.67 8.94 2.37
N ALA A 67 -2.63 10.01 1.58
CA ALA A 67 -3.74 10.93 1.43
C ALA A 67 -4.99 10.30 0.79
N VAL A 68 -4.81 9.28 -0.05
CA VAL A 68 -5.91 8.64 -0.80
C VAL A 68 -6.57 7.49 -0.01
N TYR A 69 -5.88 6.88 0.96
CA TYR A 69 -6.42 5.75 1.72
C TYR A 69 -7.80 5.97 2.35
N PRO A 70 -8.12 7.12 2.99
CA PRO A 70 -9.46 7.34 3.53
C PRO A 70 -10.55 7.33 2.45
N LEU A 71 -10.23 7.82 1.25
CA LEU A 71 -11.16 7.82 0.11
C LEU A 71 -11.39 6.41 -0.42
N LEU A 72 -10.32 5.60 -0.51
CA LEU A 72 -10.42 4.21 -0.93
C LEU A 72 -11.24 3.38 0.07
N LEU A 73 -10.98 3.54 1.37
CA LEU A 73 -11.78 2.88 2.41
C LEU A 73 -13.25 3.26 2.25
N ALA A 74 -13.57 4.54 2.11
CA ALA A 74 -14.94 4.99 1.89
C ALA A 74 -15.58 4.40 0.62
N ALA A 75 -14.81 4.24 -0.46
CA ALA A 75 -15.28 3.71 -1.73
C ALA A 75 -15.56 2.20 -1.69
N ILE A 76 -14.75 1.43 -0.95
CA ILE A 76 -14.94 -0.04 -0.80
C ILE A 76 -16.22 -0.36 -0.02
N GLY A 77 -16.64 0.53 0.88
CA GLY A 77 -17.81 0.31 1.71
C GLY A 77 -17.59 -0.80 2.74
N GLU A 78 -18.63 -1.58 3.04
CA GLU A 78 -18.54 -2.71 3.97
C GLU A 78 -18.25 -3.99 3.16
N PRO A 79 -17.02 -4.53 3.20
CA PRO A 79 -16.70 -5.73 2.42
C PRO A 79 -17.44 -6.95 2.97
N ASP A 80 -17.93 -7.80 2.05
CA ASP A 80 -18.39 -9.15 2.35
C ASP A 80 -17.19 -10.12 2.29
N PRO A 81 -16.73 -10.66 3.42
CA PRO A 81 -15.59 -11.58 3.46
C PRO A 81 -15.95 -13.01 3.06
N SER A 82 -17.17 -13.27 2.57
CA SER A 82 -17.53 -14.57 2.01
C SER A 82 -16.75 -14.87 0.72
N PRO A 83 -16.61 -16.14 0.31
CA PRO A 83 -16.03 -16.48 -0.98
C PRO A 83 -16.71 -15.77 -2.16
N ASP A 84 -18.04 -15.62 -2.11
CA ASP A 84 -18.82 -14.95 -3.15
C ASP A 84 -18.54 -13.44 -3.17
N GLY A 85 -18.41 -12.83 -1.99
CA GLY A 85 -18.02 -11.43 -1.83
C GLY A 85 -16.61 -11.13 -2.34
N LEU A 86 -15.66 -12.04 -2.12
CA LEU A 86 -14.28 -11.93 -2.63
C LEU A 86 -14.18 -12.09 -4.16
N VAL A 87 -15.06 -12.88 -4.78
CA VAL A 87 -15.09 -13.02 -6.26
C VAL A 87 -15.72 -11.79 -6.93
N ALA A 88 -16.62 -11.10 -6.23
CA ALA A 88 -17.31 -9.92 -6.74
C ALA A 88 -16.55 -8.60 -6.55
N ALA A 89 -15.56 -8.58 -5.65
CA ALA A 89 -14.69 -7.43 -5.36
C ALA A 89 -13.57 -7.27 -6.39
#